data_AF-A0A2E4W2K8-F1
#
_entry.id   AF-A0A2E4W2K8-F1
#
_cell.length_a   1.000
_cell.length_b   1.000
_cell.length_c   1.000
_cell.angle_alpha   90.00
_cell.angle_beta   90.00
_cell.angle_gamma   90.00
#
_symmetry.space_group_name_H-M   'P 1'
#
loop_
_entity.id
_entity.type
_entity.pdbx_description
1 polymer ?
#
loop_
_entity_poly.entity_id
_entity_poly.type
_entity_poly.pdbx_seq_one_letter_code
_entity_poly.pdbx_strand_id
1 'polypeptide(L)'
;MATKFVTNLDLNQNQLLNGRFESLASDPGTGNFEGRLIYNSTEKVLKVYTGSAWRKALHAAASTTNALVVTESNGTVTFSIADSVASGNSGLLSGADKQKLDDATSTNTNSTVAMRDGSGRIQVSAPAADLDAANKSYVDAARSGLDVKASVRAATTAALTLISDLENGDTLDGVTLATGDRVLVKNQGTGAENGIYIVAASGAPSRSTDADSNSEVTPGMFTFVEEGTTNADSGWVMTNDGAITVGTTALVFALFSVAGTIFAGDGLSKTGDVLNVNVKSDGAVIITSDELEVELDPAVAGLATTASGLAIKSDIAGTGISYTAGVLTSDAADLAAGAVDGGVTGTLVIAQGGTNATTEAAARDNLAATSAAGLTVSTPTTARVASQTVGDASATSFALVHNFSTRAVVVQVYDAATYDTVIADVVRTSASTVTVDFSTAPASGAYVVVITG
;
A
#
# COMPACT_ATOMS: atom_id res chain seq x y z
N MET A 1 -66.42 63.16 -90.15
CA MET A 1 -65.39 63.88 -90.93
C MET A 1 -64.16 63.99 -90.05
N ALA A 2 -62.97 63.58 -90.53
CA ALA A 2 -61.73 63.75 -89.80
C ALA A 2 -61.11 65.11 -90.18
N THR A 3 -60.98 66.02 -89.21
CA THR A 3 -60.33 67.32 -89.42
C THR A 3 -58.83 67.16 -89.21
N LYS A 4 -58.03 67.47 -90.23
CA LYS A 4 -56.56 67.47 -90.12
C LYS A 4 -56.10 68.82 -89.59
N PHE A 5 -55.46 68.83 -88.43
CA PHE A 5 -54.74 69.99 -87.93
C PHE A 5 -53.35 70.02 -88.57
N VAL A 6 -52.99 71.12 -89.23
CA VAL A 6 -51.72 71.30 -89.97
C VAL A 6 -50.69 72.11 -89.18
N THR A 7 -51.04 72.56 -87.99
CA THR A 7 -50.17 73.22 -87.01
C THR A 7 -50.37 72.57 -85.64
N ASN A 8 -49.44 72.81 -84.71
CA ASN A 8 -49.59 72.35 -83.34
C ASN A 8 -50.92 72.83 -82.75
N LEU A 9 -51.67 71.91 -82.15
CA LEU A 9 -52.90 72.22 -81.45
C LEU A 9 -52.55 72.57 -80.01
N ASP A 10 -52.59 73.86 -79.67
CA ASP A 10 -52.47 74.33 -78.29
C ASP A 10 -53.84 74.33 -77.62
N LEU A 11 -53.98 73.52 -76.58
CA LEU A 11 -55.23 73.37 -75.84
C LEU A 11 -55.31 74.28 -74.60
N ASN A 12 -54.23 74.99 -74.21
CA ASN A 12 -54.20 75.91 -73.06
C ASN A 12 -54.81 75.33 -71.75
N GLN A 13 -54.72 74.01 -71.54
CA GLN A 13 -55.33 73.17 -70.46
C GLN A 13 -56.67 72.47 -70.76
N ASN A 14 -57.28 72.62 -71.94
CA ASN A 14 -58.45 71.83 -72.34
C ASN A 14 -58.10 70.36 -72.62
N GLN A 15 -58.83 69.44 -71.97
CA GLN A 15 -58.62 67.99 -72.07
C GLN A 15 -59.04 67.42 -73.44
N LEU A 16 -58.31 66.40 -73.90
CA LEU A 16 -58.74 65.54 -75.02
C LEU A 16 -59.66 64.44 -74.49
N LEU A 17 -60.97 64.56 -74.76
CA LEU A 17 -61.95 63.54 -74.38
C LEU A 17 -62.02 62.41 -75.41
N ASN A 18 -61.91 61.16 -74.94
CA ASN A 18 -61.98 59.94 -75.76
C ASN A 18 -60.98 59.90 -76.94
N GLY A 19 -59.80 60.52 -76.76
CA GLY A 19 -58.73 60.46 -77.75
C GLY A 19 -58.22 59.03 -77.92
N ARG A 20 -57.97 58.61 -79.16
CA ARG A 20 -57.38 57.31 -79.48
C ARG A 20 -56.06 57.53 -80.23
N PHE A 21 -55.02 56.81 -79.82
CA PHE A 21 -53.77 56.76 -80.58
C PHE A 21 -53.96 56.04 -81.91
N GLU A 22 -53.11 56.36 -82.88
CA GLU A 22 -53.03 55.62 -84.15
C GLU A 22 -52.77 54.14 -83.85
N SER A 23 -53.66 53.26 -84.31
CA SER A 23 -53.61 51.83 -84.01
C SER A 23 -53.02 51.07 -85.19
N LEU A 24 -51.81 50.55 -85.05
CA LEU A 24 -51.07 49.87 -86.12
C LEU A 24 -50.64 48.47 -85.70
N ALA A 25 -50.63 47.51 -86.63
CA ALA A 25 -50.26 46.13 -86.33
C ALA A 25 -48.75 45.90 -86.18
N SER A 26 -47.93 46.81 -86.72
CA SER A 26 -46.47 46.77 -86.69
C SER A 26 -45.89 48.17 -86.57
N ASP A 27 -44.61 48.25 -86.25
CA ASP A 27 -43.87 49.49 -86.11
C ASP A 27 -43.63 50.10 -87.52
N PRO A 28 -44.06 51.35 -87.79
CA PRO A 28 -43.84 52.00 -89.08
C PRO A 28 -42.37 52.06 -89.47
N GLY A 29 -42.04 51.68 -90.71
CA GLY A 29 -40.68 51.73 -91.25
C GLY A 29 -40.25 53.10 -91.80
N THR A 30 -41.20 53.99 -92.08
CA THR A 30 -40.96 55.29 -92.73
C THR A 30 -41.86 56.37 -92.15
N GLY A 31 -41.46 57.65 -92.31
CA GLY A 31 -42.25 58.80 -91.83
C GLY A 31 -42.29 58.92 -90.29
N ASN A 32 -41.27 58.39 -89.61
CA ASN A 32 -41.14 58.51 -88.17
C ASN A 32 -40.46 59.82 -87.80
N PHE A 33 -40.86 60.35 -86.64
CA PHE A 33 -40.26 61.52 -86.00
C PHE A 33 -40.19 61.23 -84.50
N GLU A 34 -39.21 61.82 -83.82
CA GLU A 34 -39.04 61.64 -82.38
C GLU A 34 -40.30 62.09 -81.63
N GLY A 35 -40.74 61.28 -80.65
CA GLY A 35 -41.97 61.52 -79.90
C GLY A 35 -43.24 61.04 -80.59
N ARG A 36 -43.17 60.44 -81.79
CA ARG A 36 -44.35 59.80 -82.42
C ARG A 36 -44.87 58.68 -81.53
N LEU A 37 -46.17 58.70 -81.23
CA LEU A 37 -46.87 57.73 -80.39
C LEU A 37 -47.85 56.89 -81.23
N ILE A 38 -47.79 55.56 -81.07
CA ILE A 38 -48.74 54.63 -81.68
C ILE A 38 -49.21 53.60 -80.64
N TYR A 39 -50.42 53.10 -80.82
CA TYR A 39 -50.87 51.88 -80.18
C TYR A 39 -50.56 50.68 -81.10
N ASN A 40 -49.62 49.83 -80.72
CA ASN A 40 -49.35 48.60 -81.46
C ASN A 40 -50.47 47.59 -81.14
N SER A 41 -51.32 47.31 -82.13
CA SER A 41 -52.51 46.46 -81.95
C SER A 41 -52.22 44.97 -81.86
N THR A 42 -51.02 44.53 -82.24
CA THR A 42 -50.57 43.13 -82.12
C THR A 42 -50.01 42.87 -80.73
N GLU A 43 -49.09 43.74 -80.27
CA GLU A 43 -48.46 43.62 -78.96
C GLU A 43 -49.28 44.23 -77.82
N LYS A 44 -50.36 44.95 -78.15
CA LYS A 44 -51.30 45.62 -77.23
C LYS A 44 -50.65 46.68 -76.32
N VAL A 45 -49.59 47.34 -76.80
CA VAL A 45 -48.83 48.34 -76.03
C VAL A 45 -48.73 49.67 -76.77
N LEU A 46 -48.63 50.76 -76.00
CA LEU A 46 -48.21 52.06 -76.53
C LEU A 46 -46.71 52.01 -76.85
N LYS A 47 -46.31 52.57 -77.99
CA LYS A 47 -44.91 52.74 -78.36
C LYS A 47 -44.62 54.18 -78.70
N VAL A 48 -43.41 54.61 -78.35
CA VAL A 48 -42.85 55.91 -78.71
C VAL A 48 -41.61 55.71 -79.58
N TYR A 49 -41.47 56.51 -80.64
CA TYR A 49 -40.26 56.54 -81.44
C TYR A 49 -39.24 57.51 -80.84
N THR A 50 -38.03 57.05 -80.52
CA THR A 50 -36.99 57.86 -79.85
C THR A 50 -36.06 58.58 -80.83
N GLY A 51 -36.51 58.81 -82.07
CA GLY A 51 -35.67 59.35 -83.15
C GLY A 51 -34.78 58.31 -83.85
N SER A 52 -34.55 57.14 -83.23
CA SER A 52 -33.75 56.05 -83.79
C SER A 52 -34.48 54.70 -83.81
N ALA A 53 -35.26 54.38 -82.77
CA ALA A 53 -35.98 53.11 -82.66
C ALA A 53 -37.33 53.29 -81.97
N TRP A 54 -38.24 52.36 -82.23
CA TRP A 54 -39.48 52.24 -81.47
C TRP A 54 -39.19 51.58 -80.12
N ARG A 55 -39.65 52.23 -79.04
CA ARG A 55 -39.59 51.71 -77.68
C ARG A 55 -41.00 51.46 -77.16
N LYS A 56 -41.21 50.31 -76.52
CA LYS A 56 -42.43 50.01 -75.78
C LYS A 56 -42.50 50.93 -74.58
N ALA A 57 -43.66 51.55 -74.35
CA ALA A 57 -43.96 52.12 -73.05
C ALA A 57 -44.11 50.96 -72.07
N LEU A 58 -43.29 50.94 -71.02
CA LEU A 58 -43.37 49.91 -70.00
C LEU A 58 -44.67 50.13 -69.21
N HIS A 59 -45.53 49.12 -69.18
CA HIS A 59 -46.81 49.20 -68.47
C HIS A 59 -46.67 48.76 -67.00
N ALA A 60 -45.91 47.68 -66.76
CA ALA A 60 -45.56 47.20 -65.44
C ALA A 60 -44.30 46.33 -65.53
N ALA A 61 -43.48 46.36 -64.49
CA ALA A 61 -42.46 45.35 -64.21
C ALA A 61 -42.83 44.70 -62.87
N ALA A 62 -42.89 43.37 -62.83
CA ALA A 62 -43.30 42.63 -61.66
C ALA A 62 -42.34 41.45 -61.44
N SER A 63 -42.08 41.13 -60.18
CA SER A 63 -41.43 39.89 -59.78
C SER A 63 -42.47 38.87 -59.35
N THR A 64 -42.28 37.61 -59.72
CA THR A 64 -43.08 36.48 -59.21
C THR A 64 -42.52 35.93 -57.90
N THR A 65 -41.40 36.47 -57.41
CA THR A 65 -40.74 36.07 -56.18
C THR A 65 -40.55 37.26 -55.26
N ASN A 66 -40.55 37.01 -53.96
CA ASN A 66 -40.22 38.06 -52.99
C ASN A 66 -38.71 38.34 -52.94
N ALA A 67 -37.88 37.50 -53.55
CA ALA A 67 -36.43 37.63 -53.55
C ALA A 67 -35.93 38.78 -54.45
N LEU A 68 -36.71 39.17 -55.46
CA LEU A 68 -36.40 40.29 -56.35
C LEU A 68 -37.43 41.40 -56.13
N VAL A 69 -37.00 42.51 -55.53
CA VAL A 69 -37.82 43.71 -55.38
C VAL A 69 -37.70 44.54 -56.65
N VAL A 70 -38.86 44.83 -57.25
CA VAL A 70 -38.99 45.73 -58.39
C VAL A 70 -39.66 47.01 -57.89
N THR A 71 -38.98 48.13 -57.99
CA THR A 71 -39.52 49.45 -57.63
C THR A 71 -39.54 50.35 -58.85
N GLU A 72 -40.65 51.04 -59.08
CA GLU A 72 -40.79 52.06 -60.12
C GLU A 72 -41.01 53.42 -59.45
N SER A 73 -40.28 54.42 -59.92
CA SER A 73 -40.48 55.82 -59.55
C SER A 73 -40.09 56.72 -60.71
N ASN A 74 -41.01 57.60 -61.12
CA ASN A 74 -40.81 58.60 -62.18
C ASN A 74 -40.20 58.04 -63.48
N GLY A 75 -40.62 56.84 -63.90
CA GLY A 75 -40.20 56.19 -65.14
C GLY A 75 -38.90 55.38 -65.04
N THR A 76 -38.26 55.32 -63.87
CA THR A 76 -37.08 54.48 -63.64
C THR A 76 -37.48 53.21 -62.89
N VAL A 77 -37.16 52.05 -63.47
CA VAL A 77 -37.34 50.75 -62.82
C VAL A 77 -36.02 50.29 -62.21
N THR A 78 -36.03 50.04 -60.91
CA THR A 78 -34.88 49.50 -60.16
C THR A 78 -35.16 48.06 -59.77
N PHE A 79 -34.16 47.20 -59.96
CA PHE A 79 -34.16 45.79 -59.54
C PHE A 79 -33.18 45.62 -58.37
N SER A 80 -33.63 45.04 -57.26
CA SER A 80 -32.77 44.73 -56.10
C SER A 80 -33.12 43.38 -55.50
N ILE A 81 -32.15 42.70 -54.87
CA ILE A 81 -32.42 41.46 -54.14
C ILE A 81 -32.88 41.83 -52.73
N ALA A 82 -34.02 41.29 -52.31
CA ALA A 82 -34.73 41.68 -51.09
C ALA A 82 -33.96 41.36 -49.81
N ASP A 83 -33.21 40.26 -49.81
CA ASP A 83 -32.42 39.83 -48.67
C ASP A 83 -31.01 40.40 -48.75
N SER A 84 -30.83 41.50 -48.04
CA SER A 84 -29.53 42.12 -47.82
C SER A 84 -28.73 41.32 -46.78
N VAL A 85 -27.49 41.01 -47.14
CA VAL A 85 -26.46 40.44 -46.26
C VAL A 85 -25.91 41.55 -45.36
N ALA A 86 -25.75 41.29 -44.06
CA ALA A 86 -24.88 42.12 -43.23
C ALA A 86 -23.45 42.04 -43.81
N SER A 87 -22.88 43.18 -44.24
CA SER A 87 -21.60 43.38 -44.97
C SER A 87 -21.63 43.54 -46.51
N GLY A 88 -22.80 43.63 -47.16
CA GLY A 88 -22.91 44.45 -48.39
C GLY A 88 -22.72 43.79 -49.76
N ASN A 89 -22.92 42.47 -49.92
CA ASN A 89 -23.09 41.84 -51.24
C ASN A 89 -24.46 41.19 -51.41
N SER A 90 -24.95 41.12 -52.65
CA SER A 90 -26.26 40.56 -53.02
C SER A 90 -26.30 39.03 -52.83
N GLY A 91 -27.28 38.51 -52.08
CA GLY A 91 -27.50 37.09 -51.85
C GLY A 91 -28.97 36.76 -51.58
N LEU A 92 -29.32 35.46 -51.58
CA LEU A 92 -30.70 34.98 -51.35
C LEU A 92 -30.95 34.53 -49.90
N LEU A 93 -29.96 34.68 -49.01
CA LEU A 93 -30.07 34.33 -47.60
C LEU A 93 -30.47 35.56 -46.81
N SER A 94 -31.40 35.39 -45.86
CA SER A 94 -31.72 36.43 -44.89
C SER A 94 -30.44 36.92 -44.19
N GLY A 95 -30.39 38.21 -43.84
CA GLY A 95 -29.24 38.77 -43.12
C GLY A 95 -28.91 38.00 -41.83
N ALA A 96 -29.94 37.47 -41.14
CA ALA A 96 -29.78 36.67 -39.95
C ALA A 96 -29.14 35.30 -40.20
N ASP A 97 -29.52 34.60 -41.28
CA ASP A 97 -28.93 33.29 -41.59
C ASP A 97 -27.52 33.42 -42.15
N LYS A 98 -27.23 34.49 -42.89
CA LYS A 98 -25.88 34.77 -43.35
C LYS A 98 -24.95 35.10 -42.19
N GLN A 99 -25.41 35.87 -41.19
CA GLN A 99 -24.64 36.14 -39.98
C GLN A 99 -24.26 34.84 -39.26
N LYS A 100 -25.19 33.89 -39.11
CA LYS A 100 -24.89 32.56 -38.50
C LYS A 100 -23.81 31.78 -39.26
N LEU A 101 -23.75 31.93 -40.58
CA LEU A 101 -22.74 31.29 -41.43
C LEU A 101 -21.39 32.00 -41.39
N ASP A 102 -21.38 33.33 -41.30
CA ASP A 102 -20.15 34.13 -41.19
C ASP A 102 -19.49 33.96 -39.81
N ASP A 103 -20.31 33.82 -38.76
CA ASP A 103 -19.84 33.59 -37.39
C ASP A 103 -19.51 32.12 -37.11
N ALA A 104 -19.81 31.22 -38.04
CA ALA A 104 -19.53 29.80 -37.88
C ALA A 104 -18.02 29.55 -37.76
N THR A 105 -17.63 28.70 -36.82
CA THR A 105 -16.23 28.52 -36.45
C THR A 105 -15.93 27.08 -36.06
N SER A 106 -14.67 26.66 -36.21
CA SER A 106 -14.18 25.36 -35.74
C SER A 106 -13.89 25.32 -34.24
N THR A 107 -13.97 26.47 -33.57
CA THR A 107 -13.81 26.61 -32.11
C THR A 107 -15.17 26.47 -31.42
N ASN A 108 -15.15 25.96 -30.19
CA ASN A 108 -16.34 25.88 -29.36
C ASN A 108 -16.78 27.28 -28.86
N THR A 109 -17.51 28.00 -29.72
CA THR A 109 -18.06 29.33 -29.44
C THR A 109 -19.57 29.26 -29.30
N ASN A 110 -20.10 29.81 -28.20
CA ASN A 110 -21.53 29.82 -27.90
C ASN A 110 -22.34 30.45 -29.05
N SER A 111 -23.50 29.86 -29.35
CA SER A 111 -24.47 30.36 -30.33
C SER A 111 -23.98 30.49 -31.77
N THR A 112 -22.90 29.79 -32.14
CA THR A 112 -22.40 29.71 -33.52
C THR A 112 -22.68 28.34 -34.14
N VAL A 113 -22.75 28.28 -35.47
CA VAL A 113 -22.78 26.99 -36.18
C VAL A 113 -21.39 26.35 -36.10
N ALA A 114 -21.33 25.08 -35.68
CA ALA A 114 -20.06 24.37 -35.56
C ALA A 114 -19.48 23.99 -36.93
N MET A 115 -18.26 24.41 -37.19
CA MET A 115 -17.44 23.90 -38.30
C MET A 115 -16.50 22.80 -37.80
N ARG A 116 -16.06 21.94 -38.72
CA ARG A 116 -14.96 21.03 -38.43
C ARG A 116 -13.63 21.77 -38.55
N ASP A 117 -12.65 21.40 -37.72
CA ASP A 117 -11.27 21.86 -37.87
C ASP A 117 -10.60 21.25 -39.12
N GLY A 118 -9.36 21.65 -39.40
CA GLY A 118 -8.58 21.12 -40.53
C GLY A 118 -8.30 19.61 -40.46
N SER A 119 -8.59 18.96 -39.32
CA SER A 119 -8.49 17.51 -39.12
C SER A 119 -9.87 16.82 -39.15
N GLY A 120 -10.95 17.53 -39.46
CA GLY A 120 -12.29 16.96 -39.53
C GLY A 120 -12.97 16.75 -38.16
N ARG A 121 -12.51 17.41 -37.10
CA ARG A 121 -13.07 17.26 -35.74
C ARG A 121 -13.97 18.44 -35.38
N ILE A 122 -14.97 18.19 -34.54
CA ILE A 122 -15.84 19.23 -33.97
C ILE A 122 -15.41 19.46 -32.51
N GLN A 123 -15.26 20.72 -32.10
CA GLN A 123 -14.97 21.08 -30.72
C GLN A 123 -16.27 21.37 -29.96
N VAL A 124 -16.46 20.76 -28.79
CA VAL A 124 -17.62 20.95 -27.91
C VAL A 124 -17.17 21.11 -26.45
N SER A 125 -17.93 21.86 -25.66
CA SER A 125 -17.74 21.98 -24.21
C SER A 125 -17.85 20.63 -23.51
N ALA A 126 -17.40 20.56 -22.25
CA ALA A 126 -17.78 19.44 -21.40
C ALA A 126 -19.31 19.42 -21.25
N PRO A 127 -19.96 18.24 -21.30
CA PRO A 127 -21.41 18.11 -21.20
C PRO A 127 -21.89 18.57 -19.82
N ALA A 128 -22.98 19.33 -19.79
CA ALA A 128 -23.64 19.83 -18.57
C ALA A 128 -25.03 19.19 -18.36
N ALA A 129 -25.68 18.75 -19.43
CA ALA A 129 -26.95 18.02 -19.41
C ALA A 129 -26.82 16.63 -20.04
N ASP A 130 -27.74 15.71 -19.69
CA ASP A 130 -27.69 14.29 -20.06
C ASP A 130 -27.66 14.01 -21.57
N LEU A 131 -28.14 14.96 -22.39
CA LEU A 131 -28.22 14.83 -23.85
C LEU A 131 -27.13 15.62 -24.59
N ASP A 132 -26.20 16.25 -23.86
CA ASP A 132 -25.10 16.99 -24.47
C ASP A 132 -24.10 16.04 -25.16
N ALA A 133 -23.47 16.54 -26.22
CA ALA A 133 -22.34 15.83 -26.83
C ALA A 133 -21.15 15.82 -25.87
N ALA A 134 -20.60 14.65 -25.59
CA ALA A 134 -19.42 14.52 -24.74
C ALA A 134 -18.13 14.76 -25.53
N ASN A 135 -17.26 15.65 -25.04
CA ASN A 135 -15.90 15.75 -25.56
C ASN A 135 -15.01 14.61 -25.04
N LYS A 136 -13.91 14.33 -25.74
CA LYS A 136 -13.00 13.23 -25.39
C LYS A 136 -12.45 13.35 -23.96
N SER A 137 -12.06 14.57 -23.54
CA SER A 137 -11.51 14.81 -22.20
C SER A 137 -12.48 14.40 -21.09
N TYR A 138 -13.76 14.75 -21.23
CA TYR A 138 -14.81 14.32 -20.31
C TYR A 138 -14.96 12.80 -20.28
N VAL A 139 -15.02 12.15 -21.46
CA VAL A 139 -15.18 10.70 -21.54
C VAL A 139 -13.99 9.96 -20.92
N ASP A 140 -12.77 10.46 -21.14
CA ASP A 140 -11.55 9.86 -20.57
C ASP A 140 -11.55 10.00 -19.04
N ALA A 141 -11.91 11.16 -18.49
CA ALA A 141 -12.01 11.39 -17.05
C ALA A 141 -13.13 10.55 -16.40
N ALA A 142 -14.32 10.54 -17.00
CA ALA A 142 -15.48 9.80 -16.50
C ALA A 142 -15.27 8.27 -16.52
N ARG A 143 -14.46 7.75 -17.46
CA ARG A 143 -14.13 6.33 -17.51
C ARG A 143 -13.20 5.87 -16.40
N SER A 144 -12.43 6.78 -15.78
CA SER A 144 -11.31 6.34 -14.97
C SER A 144 -11.52 6.52 -13.46
N GLY A 145 -12.30 7.50 -12.98
CA GLY A 145 -12.36 7.82 -11.53
C GLY A 145 -10.98 8.08 -10.89
N LEU A 146 -9.96 8.17 -11.74
CA LEU A 146 -8.55 8.14 -11.48
C LEU A 146 -7.94 9.14 -12.49
N ASP A 147 -7.00 9.94 -12.02
CA ASP A 147 -6.35 10.97 -12.83
C ASP A 147 -5.18 10.34 -13.61
N VAL A 148 -5.50 9.83 -14.81
CA VAL A 148 -4.56 9.08 -15.65
C VAL A 148 -3.49 10.02 -16.22
N LYS A 149 -2.22 9.74 -15.96
CA LYS A 149 -1.08 10.38 -16.62
C LYS A 149 -0.52 9.52 -17.73
N ALA A 150 0.21 10.14 -18.65
CA ALA A 150 0.98 9.37 -19.63
C ALA A 150 1.97 8.45 -18.91
N SER A 151 2.25 7.29 -19.50
CA SER A 151 3.18 6.30 -18.96
C SER A 151 4.57 6.91 -18.74
N VAL A 152 5.31 6.30 -17.82
CA VAL A 152 6.70 6.58 -17.55
C VAL A 152 7.53 5.39 -18.00
N ARG A 153 8.76 5.65 -18.42
CA ARG A 153 9.66 4.62 -18.87
C ARG A 153 10.23 3.81 -17.71
N ALA A 154 10.64 4.45 -16.62
CA ALA A 154 11.19 3.78 -15.43
C ALA A 154 10.76 4.48 -14.13
N ALA A 155 10.93 3.81 -13.00
CA ALA A 155 10.63 4.35 -11.68
C ALA A 155 11.76 4.11 -10.67
N THR A 156 11.85 4.98 -9.66
CA THR A 156 12.87 4.86 -8.61
C THR A 156 12.71 3.57 -7.80
N THR A 157 13.83 3.00 -7.34
CA THR A 157 13.89 1.94 -6.33
C THR A 157 14.43 2.43 -5.00
N ALA A 158 15.12 3.59 -4.99
CA ALA A 158 15.67 4.27 -3.82
C ALA A 158 15.67 5.79 -4.04
N ALA A 159 16.01 6.55 -3.00
CA ALA A 159 16.19 7.99 -3.11
C ALA A 159 17.34 8.34 -4.08
N LEU A 160 17.18 9.43 -4.80
CA LEU A 160 18.15 9.95 -5.76
C LEU A 160 18.46 11.43 -5.51
N THR A 161 19.53 11.88 -6.13
CA THR A 161 19.94 13.28 -6.21
C THR A 161 19.39 13.87 -7.49
N LEU A 162 18.22 14.53 -7.41
CA LEU A 162 17.51 15.04 -8.59
C LEU A 162 18.39 15.86 -9.53
N ILE A 163 19.36 16.62 -9.03
CA ILE A 163 20.20 17.49 -9.87
C ILE A 163 21.17 16.73 -10.79
N SER A 164 21.45 15.46 -10.53
CA SER A 164 22.50 14.71 -11.24
C SER A 164 22.14 13.28 -11.63
N ASP A 165 21.07 12.70 -11.08
CA ASP A 165 20.82 11.26 -11.21
C ASP A 165 19.72 10.93 -12.26
N LEU A 166 19.21 11.96 -12.96
CA LEU A 166 18.18 11.86 -14.00
C LEU A 166 18.59 12.62 -15.27
N GLU A 167 19.82 12.41 -15.72
CA GLU A 167 20.39 12.95 -16.95
C GLU A 167 20.46 11.89 -18.06
N ASN A 168 20.72 12.35 -19.29
CA ASN A 168 20.89 11.46 -20.44
C ASN A 168 22.13 10.57 -20.29
N GLY A 169 21.92 9.25 -20.28
CA GLY A 169 22.95 8.24 -20.10
C GLY A 169 22.98 7.63 -18.69
N ASP A 170 22.29 8.23 -17.72
CA ASP A 170 22.15 7.66 -16.38
C ASP A 170 21.29 6.40 -16.39
N THR A 171 21.39 5.61 -15.32
CA THR A 171 20.61 4.38 -15.18
C THR A 171 19.61 4.49 -14.03
N LEU A 172 18.36 4.16 -14.30
CA LEU A 172 17.29 4.05 -13.30
C LEU A 172 16.64 2.67 -13.40
N ASP A 173 16.66 1.91 -12.30
CA ASP A 173 16.10 0.55 -12.26
C ASP A 173 16.60 -0.36 -13.41
N GLY A 174 17.88 -0.24 -13.76
CA GLY A 174 18.49 -1.01 -14.86
C GLY A 174 18.23 -0.47 -16.27
N VAL A 175 17.48 0.63 -16.42
CA VAL A 175 17.18 1.28 -17.71
C VAL A 175 18.12 2.47 -17.93
N THR A 176 18.85 2.51 -19.05
CA THR A 176 19.60 3.71 -19.47
C THR A 176 18.65 4.78 -19.99
N LEU A 177 18.67 5.95 -19.37
CA LEU A 177 17.78 7.07 -19.64
C LEU A 177 18.25 7.91 -20.84
N ALA A 178 17.30 8.44 -21.60
CA ALA A 178 17.52 9.42 -22.66
C ALA A 178 16.83 10.74 -22.36
N THR A 179 17.34 11.86 -22.90
CA THR A 179 16.66 13.17 -22.76
C THR A 179 15.21 13.09 -23.25
N GLY A 180 14.28 13.60 -22.44
CA GLY A 180 12.86 13.57 -22.75
C GLY A 180 12.11 12.35 -22.22
N ASP A 181 12.82 11.32 -21.73
CA ASP A 181 12.19 10.18 -21.09
C ASP A 181 11.40 10.63 -19.86
N ARG A 182 10.23 10.03 -19.67
CA ARG A 182 9.40 10.24 -18.48
C ARG A 182 9.79 9.23 -17.42
N VAL A 183 9.98 9.67 -16.18
CA VAL A 183 10.31 8.77 -15.05
C VAL A 183 9.46 9.08 -13.83
N LEU A 184 9.09 8.05 -13.08
CA LEU A 184 8.38 8.22 -11.80
C LEU A 184 9.39 8.24 -10.64
N VAL A 185 9.47 9.38 -9.97
CA VAL A 185 10.23 9.56 -8.73
C VAL A 185 9.26 9.37 -7.56
N LYS A 186 9.41 8.26 -6.83
CA LYS A 186 8.51 7.88 -5.73
C LYS A 186 9.21 7.56 -4.40
N ASN A 187 10.55 7.55 -4.39
CA ASN A 187 11.36 7.11 -3.24
C ASN A 187 12.22 8.21 -2.62
N GLN A 188 11.93 9.50 -2.84
CA GLN A 188 12.67 10.58 -2.17
C GLN A 188 12.41 10.58 -0.65
N GLY A 189 13.44 10.94 0.12
CA GLY A 189 13.28 11.21 1.56
C GLY A 189 12.39 12.43 1.83
N THR A 190 12.51 13.47 0.99
CA THR A 190 11.59 14.61 0.97
C THR A 190 10.43 14.30 0.04
N GLY A 191 9.31 13.81 0.57
CA GLY A 191 8.19 13.37 -0.28
C GLY A 191 7.61 14.45 -1.22
N ALA A 192 7.85 15.74 -0.97
CA ALA A 192 7.42 16.82 -1.86
C ALA A 192 8.19 16.88 -3.18
N GLU A 193 9.32 16.17 -3.27
CA GLU A 193 10.14 15.98 -4.47
C GLU A 193 9.66 14.79 -5.31
N ASN A 194 8.81 13.92 -4.77
CA ASN A 194 8.21 12.86 -5.58
C ASN A 194 7.32 13.45 -6.68
N GLY A 195 7.09 12.69 -7.74
CA GLY A 195 6.31 13.08 -8.91
C GLY A 195 6.80 12.45 -10.20
N ILE A 196 6.23 12.87 -11.32
CA ILE A 196 6.67 12.45 -12.66
C ILE A 196 7.60 13.52 -13.23
N TYR A 197 8.75 13.10 -13.74
CA TYR A 197 9.81 13.98 -14.23
C TYR A 197 10.18 13.65 -15.67
N ILE A 198 10.72 14.64 -16.38
CA ILE A 198 11.33 14.53 -17.70
C ILE A 198 12.84 14.57 -17.54
N VAL A 199 13.51 13.51 -17.99
CA VAL A 199 14.97 13.37 -17.99
C VAL A 199 15.60 14.51 -18.77
N ALA A 200 16.57 15.19 -18.16
CA ALA A 200 17.27 16.30 -18.77
C ALA A 200 18.43 15.83 -19.67
N ALA A 201 18.89 16.70 -20.57
CA ALA A 201 20.17 16.46 -21.24
C ALA A 201 21.36 16.58 -20.28
N SER A 202 21.25 17.47 -19.30
CA SER A 202 22.16 17.65 -18.17
C SER A 202 21.49 18.56 -17.13
N GLY A 203 21.84 18.41 -15.86
CA GLY A 203 21.27 19.13 -14.72
C GLY A 203 19.95 18.54 -14.23
N ALA A 204 19.28 19.31 -13.35
CA ALA A 204 18.03 18.86 -12.74
C ALA A 204 16.92 18.64 -13.78
N PRO A 205 16.15 17.54 -13.67
CA PRO A 205 15.00 17.29 -14.51
C PRO A 205 13.86 18.26 -14.17
N SER A 206 12.96 18.47 -15.13
CA SER A 206 11.71 19.18 -14.89
C SER A 206 10.60 18.20 -14.53
N ARG A 207 9.60 18.62 -13.75
CA ARG A 207 8.34 17.86 -13.67
C ARG A 207 7.71 17.74 -15.06
N SER A 208 6.94 16.69 -15.27
CA SER A 208 6.23 16.51 -16.52
C SER A 208 5.06 17.48 -16.66
N THR A 209 4.78 17.91 -17.90
CA THR A 209 3.76 18.93 -18.21
C THR A 209 2.33 18.55 -17.86
N ASP A 210 2.07 17.28 -17.58
CA ASP A 210 0.78 16.75 -17.14
C ASP A 210 0.70 16.52 -15.62
N ALA A 211 1.77 16.86 -14.89
CA ALA A 211 1.91 16.68 -13.44
C ALA A 211 2.81 17.78 -12.79
N ASP A 212 2.81 19.01 -13.34
CA ASP A 212 3.64 20.11 -12.85
C ASP A 212 2.85 21.21 -12.11
N SER A 213 1.51 21.15 -12.10
CA SER A 213 0.65 22.12 -11.44
C SER A 213 -0.33 21.51 -10.42
N ASN A 214 -0.80 22.33 -9.48
CA ASN A 214 -1.76 21.91 -8.44
C ASN A 214 -3.10 21.41 -9.00
N SER A 215 -3.51 21.91 -10.16
CA SER A 215 -4.75 21.48 -10.84
C SER A 215 -4.60 20.13 -11.53
N GLU A 216 -3.38 19.71 -11.83
CA GLU A 216 -3.09 18.48 -12.53
C GLU A 216 -2.66 17.36 -11.60
N VAL A 217 -2.12 17.66 -10.42
CA VAL A 217 -1.75 16.61 -9.45
C VAL A 217 -2.88 16.45 -8.45
N THR A 218 -3.85 15.58 -8.77
CA THR A 218 -5.01 15.32 -7.91
C THR A 218 -4.90 13.97 -7.19
N PRO A 219 -5.48 13.80 -5.98
CA PRO A 219 -5.63 12.49 -5.35
C PRO A 219 -6.15 11.43 -6.31
N GLY A 220 -5.50 10.26 -6.37
CA GLY A 220 -5.84 9.24 -7.37
C GLY A 220 -5.15 9.43 -8.73
N MET A 221 -4.25 10.40 -8.86
CA MET A 221 -3.31 10.46 -10.00
C MET A 221 -2.57 9.14 -10.14
N PHE A 222 -2.52 8.57 -11.34
CA PHE A 222 -1.79 7.33 -11.56
C PHE A 222 -1.06 7.30 -12.91
N THR A 223 -0.02 6.46 -12.99
CA THR A 223 0.75 6.22 -14.21
C THR A 223 1.20 4.76 -14.27
N PHE A 224 1.49 4.26 -15.47
CA PHE A 224 2.14 2.97 -15.69
C PHE A 224 3.63 3.16 -15.93
N VAL A 225 4.42 2.23 -15.42
CA VAL A 225 5.87 2.10 -15.62
C VAL A 225 6.11 1.00 -16.64
N GLU A 226 6.80 1.32 -17.74
CA GLU A 226 6.96 0.43 -18.90
C GLU A 226 8.20 -0.47 -18.82
N GLU A 227 9.31 0.02 -18.26
CA GLU A 227 10.60 -0.67 -18.20
C GLU A 227 11.21 -0.62 -16.79
N GLY A 228 12.17 -1.50 -16.52
CA GLY A 228 12.83 -1.62 -15.22
C GLY A 228 13.12 -3.08 -14.83
N THR A 229 14.02 -3.29 -13.88
CA THR A 229 14.22 -4.60 -13.27
C THR A 229 13.23 -4.89 -12.15
N THR A 230 12.86 -3.86 -11.39
CA THR A 230 12.03 -3.97 -10.18
C THR A 230 10.63 -3.41 -10.37
N ASN A 231 10.46 -2.35 -11.16
CA ASN A 231 9.17 -1.67 -11.31
C ASN A 231 8.60 -1.75 -12.73
N ALA A 232 9.16 -2.56 -13.63
CA ALA A 232 8.57 -2.76 -14.96
C ALA A 232 7.14 -3.28 -14.88
N ASP A 233 6.36 -2.98 -15.92
CA ASP A 233 4.99 -3.46 -16.12
C ASP A 233 4.07 -3.22 -14.90
N SER A 234 4.27 -2.10 -14.21
CA SER A 234 3.57 -1.78 -12.96
C SER A 234 2.79 -0.47 -13.03
N GLY A 235 1.68 -0.38 -12.30
CA GLY A 235 0.84 0.80 -12.17
C GLY A 235 0.97 1.38 -10.76
N TRP A 236 1.24 2.69 -10.68
CA TRP A 236 1.39 3.42 -9.42
C TRP A 236 0.35 4.54 -9.31
N VAL A 237 -0.31 4.61 -8.15
CA VAL A 237 -1.33 5.62 -7.83
C VAL A 237 -0.87 6.47 -6.66
N MET A 238 -1.16 7.77 -6.73
CA MET A 238 -0.95 8.70 -5.63
C MET A 238 -2.10 8.57 -4.63
N THR A 239 -1.78 8.21 -3.39
CA THR A 239 -2.77 7.88 -2.34
C THR A 239 -2.96 9.00 -1.32
N ASN A 240 -2.52 10.21 -1.64
CA ASN A 240 -2.73 11.37 -0.78
C ASN A 240 -4.22 11.70 -0.64
N ASP A 241 -4.63 12.12 0.56
CA ASP A 241 -5.96 12.68 0.81
C ASP A 241 -5.93 14.21 0.81
N GLY A 242 -6.99 14.83 0.29
CA GLY A 242 -7.18 16.28 0.32
C GLY A 242 -6.46 17.06 -0.80
N ALA A 243 -6.38 18.38 -0.62
CA ALA A 243 -5.81 19.27 -1.64
C ALA A 243 -4.28 19.17 -1.72
N ILE A 244 -3.75 19.16 -2.95
CA ILE A 244 -2.31 19.04 -3.22
C ILE A 244 -1.71 20.40 -3.61
N THR A 245 -0.56 20.72 -3.03
CA THR A 245 0.31 21.82 -3.49
C THR A 245 1.64 21.25 -3.95
N VAL A 246 1.88 21.26 -5.25
CA VAL A 246 3.08 20.72 -5.90
C VAL A 246 4.33 21.42 -5.36
N GLY A 247 5.33 20.64 -4.96
CA GLY A 247 6.57 21.15 -4.35
C GLY A 247 6.49 21.42 -2.84
N THR A 248 5.31 21.29 -2.23
CA THR A 248 5.12 21.47 -0.78
C THR A 248 4.52 20.23 -0.12
N THR A 249 3.43 19.71 -0.68
CA THR A 249 2.77 18.50 -0.18
C THR A 249 3.64 17.28 -0.46
N ALA A 250 3.86 16.42 0.54
CA ALA A 250 4.57 15.17 0.35
C ALA A 250 3.72 14.20 -0.50
N LEU A 251 4.16 13.88 -1.72
CA LEU A 251 3.43 13.00 -2.63
C LEU A 251 3.80 11.54 -2.34
N VAL A 252 2.81 10.72 -2.05
CA VAL A 252 2.95 9.31 -1.66
C VAL A 252 2.32 8.45 -2.75
N PHE A 253 3.12 7.54 -3.31
CA PHE A 253 2.70 6.61 -4.35
C PHE A 253 2.62 5.19 -3.81
N ALA A 254 1.55 4.49 -4.13
CA ALA A 254 1.38 3.07 -3.86
C ALA A 254 1.25 2.31 -5.18
N LEU A 255 1.75 1.08 -5.17
CA LEU A 255 1.53 0.13 -6.24
C LEU A 255 0.03 -0.25 -6.25
N PHE A 256 -0.66 -0.05 -7.37
CA PHE A 256 -2.08 -0.42 -7.50
C PHE A 256 -2.31 -1.51 -8.54
N SER A 257 -1.37 -1.69 -9.45
CA SER A 257 -1.45 -2.69 -10.50
C SER A 257 -0.05 -3.19 -10.85
N VAL A 258 0.00 -4.43 -11.31
CA VAL A 258 1.16 -5.11 -11.88
C VAL A 258 0.60 -6.05 -12.92
N ALA A 259 1.18 -6.08 -14.12
CA ALA A 259 0.77 -7.06 -15.11
C ALA A 259 1.20 -8.45 -14.63
N GLY A 260 0.24 -9.21 -14.05
CA GLY A 260 0.38 -10.63 -13.77
C GLY A 260 1.49 -11.05 -12.81
N THR A 261 2.16 -10.14 -12.10
CA THR A 261 3.33 -10.48 -11.28
C THR A 261 3.31 -9.83 -9.90
N ILE A 262 3.36 -10.65 -8.85
CA ILE A 262 3.61 -10.19 -7.48
C ILE A 262 5.11 -10.02 -7.30
N PHE A 263 5.58 -8.90 -6.76
CA PHE A 263 6.97 -8.78 -6.31
C PHE A 263 7.13 -9.52 -4.98
N ALA A 264 7.95 -10.56 -4.96
CA ALA A 264 8.27 -11.26 -3.72
C ALA A 264 9.17 -10.36 -2.86
N GLY A 265 8.69 -10.00 -1.66
CA GLY A 265 9.51 -9.32 -0.65
C GLY A 265 10.41 -10.30 0.10
N ASP A 266 11.04 -9.83 1.17
CA ASP A 266 11.87 -10.66 2.05
C ASP A 266 11.10 -11.90 2.55
N GLY A 267 11.77 -13.06 2.53
CA GLY A 267 11.17 -14.34 2.94
C GLY A 267 10.29 -15.01 1.88
N LEU A 268 10.09 -14.39 0.71
CA LEU A 268 9.36 -14.98 -0.41
C LEU A 268 10.25 -15.03 -1.67
N SER A 269 9.95 -15.94 -2.59
CA SER A 269 10.51 -15.92 -3.95
C SER A 269 9.42 -16.16 -4.98
N LYS A 270 9.54 -15.54 -6.15
CA LYS A 270 8.64 -15.80 -7.28
C LYS A 270 9.47 -16.32 -8.45
N THR A 271 9.05 -17.45 -9.02
CA THR A 271 9.60 -18.00 -10.26
C THR A 271 8.46 -18.32 -11.21
N GLY A 272 8.38 -17.60 -12.35
CA GLY A 272 7.18 -17.66 -13.20
C GLY A 272 5.94 -17.30 -12.37
N ASP A 273 4.87 -18.09 -12.44
CA ASP A 273 3.63 -17.84 -11.70
C ASP A 273 3.60 -18.48 -10.29
N VAL A 274 4.71 -19.10 -9.86
CA VAL A 274 4.80 -19.75 -8.55
C VAL A 274 5.40 -18.78 -7.54
N LEU A 275 4.67 -18.52 -6.45
CA LEU A 275 5.14 -17.80 -5.27
C LEU A 275 5.47 -18.82 -4.17
N ASN A 276 6.70 -18.80 -3.68
CA ASN A 276 7.20 -19.69 -2.65
C ASN A 276 7.58 -18.90 -1.39
N VAL A 277 7.53 -19.58 -0.24
CA VAL A 277 8.21 -19.13 0.98
C VAL A 277 9.66 -19.60 0.93
N ASN A 278 10.59 -18.69 1.18
CA ASN A 278 12.01 -19.04 1.27
C ASN A 278 12.29 -19.60 2.65
N VAL A 279 12.63 -20.89 2.71
CA VAL A 279 13.13 -21.55 3.92
C VAL A 279 14.65 -21.69 3.85
N LYS A 280 15.32 -21.43 4.97
CA LYS A 280 16.78 -21.63 5.07
C LYS A 280 17.05 -23.13 5.18
N SER A 281 18.04 -23.65 4.46
CA SER A 281 18.35 -25.10 4.43
C SER A 281 18.78 -25.68 5.80
N ASP A 282 19.22 -24.83 6.72
CA ASP A 282 19.57 -25.14 8.12
C ASP A 282 18.64 -24.39 9.11
N GLY A 283 17.46 -23.96 8.65
CA GLY A 283 16.48 -23.22 9.43
C GLY A 283 15.55 -24.12 10.24
N ALA A 284 14.80 -23.50 11.17
CA ALA A 284 13.78 -24.19 11.97
C ALA A 284 12.44 -24.42 11.24
N VAL A 285 12.35 -24.00 9.97
CA VAL A 285 11.13 -24.09 9.16
C VAL A 285 11.51 -24.74 7.83
N ILE A 286 10.72 -25.71 7.41
CA ILE A 286 10.87 -26.42 6.13
C ILE A 286 9.54 -26.40 5.36
N ILE A 287 9.58 -26.74 4.08
CA ILE A 287 8.40 -27.05 3.29
C ILE A 287 8.44 -28.53 2.92
N THR A 288 7.45 -29.29 3.37
CA THR A 288 7.27 -30.72 3.05
C THR A 288 5.94 -30.90 2.36
N SER A 289 5.92 -31.40 1.12
CA SER A 289 4.67 -31.66 0.38
C SER A 289 3.70 -30.47 0.34
N ASP A 290 4.24 -29.28 0.08
CA ASP A 290 3.51 -27.98 0.05
C ASP A 290 2.99 -27.48 1.41
N GLU A 291 3.30 -28.16 2.52
CA GLU A 291 3.01 -27.68 3.88
C GLU A 291 4.24 -26.98 4.47
N LEU A 292 4.01 -25.78 5.04
CA LEU A 292 5.04 -25.05 5.79
C LEU A 292 5.04 -25.57 7.24
N GLU A 293 6.14 -26.19 7.65
CA GLU A 293 6.25 -26.90 8.92
C GLU A 293 7.51 -26.50 9.70
N VAL A 294 7.55 -26.84 10.99
CA VAL A 294 8.77 -26.72 11.80
C VAL A 294 9.68 -27.91 11.49
N GLU A 295 10.92 -27.63 11.07
CA GLU A 295 11.94 -28.67 10.86
C GLU A 295 12.32 -29.29 12.20
N LEU A 296 12.20 -30.61 12.31
CA LEU A 296 12.65 -31.38 13.46
C LEU A 296 13.74 -32.34 13.03
N ASP A 297 14.94 -32.19 13.60
CA ASP A 297 16.03 -33.15 13.37
C ASP A 297 15.61 -34.54 13.88
N PRO A 298 15.45 -35.55 13.01
CA PRO A 298 15.05 -36.88 13.43
C PRO A 298 16.11 -37.57 14.31
N ALA A 299 17.37 -37.12 14.28
CA ALA A 299 18.44 -37.60 15.16
C ALA A 299 18.35 -37.01 16.58
N VAL A 300 17.64 -35.90 16.77
CA VAL A 300 17.40 -35.31 18.08
C VAL A 300 16.12 -35.90 18.67
N ALA A 301 16.29 -36.91 19.51
CA ALA A 301 15.20 -37.44 20.34
C ALA A 301 14.80 -36.39 21.39
N GLY A 302 13.70 -35.68 21.16
CA GLY A 302 13.30 -34.58 22.05
C GLY A 302 11.97 -33.93 21.72
N LEU A 303 11.80 -33.58 20.44
CA LEU A 303 10.66 -32.80 19.97
C LEU A 303 9.84 -33.58 18.94
N ALA A 304 8.54 -33.32 18.91
CA ALA A 304 7.58 -33.82 17.94
C ALA A 304 6.56 -32.73 17.60
N THR A 305 6.05 -32.73 16.38
CA THR A 305 4.82 -32.04 16.03
C THR A 305 3.62 -32.93 16.39
N THR A 306 2.58 -32.33 16.97
CA THR A 306 1.31 -33.00 17.31
C THR A 306 0.16 -32.20 16.71
N ALA A 307 -1.06 -32.73 16.78
CA ALA A 307 -2.27 -31.97 16.39
C ALA A 307 -2.45 -30.65 17.17
N SER A 308 -1.78 -30.51 18.33
CA SER A 308 -1.79 -29.31 19.17
C SER A 308 -0.56 -28.41 18.99
N GLY A 309 0.31 -28.70 18.01
CA GLY A 309 1.55 -27.97 17.73
C GLY A 309 2.82 -28.69 18.20
N LEU A 310 3.91 -27.94 18.36
CA LEU A 310 5.21 -28.44 18.81
C LEU A 310 5.13 -28.92 20.26
N ALA A 311 5.54 -30.16 20.51
CA ALA A 311 5.54 -30.80 21.82
C ALA A 311 6.87 -31.50 22.10
N ILE A 312 7.11 -31.78 23.37
CA ILE A 312 8.19 -32.67 23.81
C ILE A 312 7.71 -34.11 23.63
N LYS A 313 8.55 -34.97 23.04
CA LYS A 313 8.28 -36.39 22.86
C LYS A 313 8.10 -37.07 24.22
N SER A 314 7.03 -37.85 24.39
CA SER A 314 6.79 -38.62 25.62
C SER A 314 7.74 -39.82 25.77
N ASP A 315 8.44 -40.18 24.70
CA ASP A 315 9.31 -41.35 24.54
C ASP A 315 10.79 -40.99 24.40
N ILE A 316 11.23 -39.79 24.85
CA ILE A 316 12.66 -39.46 24.92
C ILE A 316 13.36 -40.55 25.72
N ALA A 317 14.19 -41.35 25.04
CA ALA A 317 14.98 -42.39 25.66
C ALA A 317 16.07 -41.74 26.54
N GLY A 318 15.73 -41.46 27.80
CA GLY A 318 16.63 -40.88 28.79
C GLY A 318 15.84 -40.13 29.87
N THR A 319 16.41 -40.00 31.06
CA THR A 319 15.86 -39.32 32.25
C THR A 319 15.80 -37.79 32.11
N GLY A 320 15.32 -37.28 30.97
CA GLY A 320 15.53 -35.91 30.51
C GLY A 320 14.54 -34.89 31.05
N ILE A 321 13.33 -34.81 30.47
CA ILE A 321 12.33 -33.78 30.81
C ILE A 321 10.91 -34.30 30.52
N SER A 322 10.04 -34.31 31.53
CA SER A 322 8.60 -34.58 31.47
C SER A 322 7.82 -33.25 31.54
N TYR A 323 6.80 -33.07 30.70
CA TYR A 323 5.88 -31.92 30.76
C TYR A 323 4.50 -32.38 31.22
N THR A 324 4.15 -32.09 32.48
CA THR A 324 2.84 -32.45 33.06
C THR A 324 2.19 -31.20 33.65
N ALA A 325 0.94 -30.92 33.26
CA ALA A 325 0.13 -29.83 33.80
C ALA A 325 0.79 -28.44 33.81
N GLY A 326 1.56 -28.09 32.77
CA GLY A 326 2.19 -26.77 32.65
C GLY A 326 3.58 -26.66 33.28
N VAL A 327 4.14 -27.75 33.81
CA VAL A 327 5.46 -27.76 34.45
C VAL A 327 6.41 -28.68 33.68
N LEU A 328 7.60 -28.17 33.33
CA LEU A 328 8.73 -28.98 32.86
C LEU A 328 9.49 -29.51 34.08
N THR A 329 9.63 -30.83 34.20
CA THR A 329 10.33 -31.49 35.32
C THR A 329 11.30 -32.54 34.79
N SER A 330 12.52 -32.65 35.31
CA SER A 330 13.38 -33.80 35.05
C SER A 330 12.78 -35.06 35.69
N ASP A 331 12.59 -36.13 34.92
CA ASP A 331 11.84 -37.34 35.36
C ASP A 331 12.57 -38.14 36.46
N ALA A 332 13.88 -37.95 36.61
CA ALA A 332 14.67 -38.46 37.72
C ALA A 332 15.64 -37.37 38.20
N ALA A 333 15.71 -37.14 39.52
CA ALA A 333 16.84 -36.42 40.09
C ALA A 333 18.09 -37.31 39.90
N ASP A 334 18.95 -36.96 38.95
CA ASP A 334 20.25 -37.63 38.82
C ASP A 334 21.13 -37.22 40.01
N LEU A 335 21.10 -38.03 41.07
CA LEU A 335 21.94 -37.86 42.26
C LEU A 335 23.42 -38.20 42.00
N ALA A 336 23.76 -38.79 40.85
CA ALA A 336 25.12 -39.15 40.46
C ALA A 336 25.80 -38.06 39.60
N ALA A 337 25.03 -37.20 38.92
CA ALA A 337 25.52 -36.01 38.24
C ALA A 337 25.88 -34.91 39.25
N GLY A 338 27.03 -35.06 39.90
CA GLY A 338 27.54 -34.09 40.87
C GLY A 338 27.48 -32.65 40.34
N ALA A 339 26.72 -31.80 41.03
CA ALA A 339 26.83 -30.34 41.08
C ALA A 339 26.85 -29.55 39.75
N VAL A 340 26.15 -29.98 38.69
CA VAL A 340 26.10 -29.16 37.44
C VAL A 340 24.81 -28.34 37.29
N ASP A 341 23.73 -28.62 38.02
CA ASP A 341 22.56 -27.74 37.96
C ASP A 341 21.73 -27.76 39.26
N GLY A 342 22.11 -26.95 40.24
CA GLY A 342 21.30 -26.74 41.46
C GLY A 342 21.01 -27.99 42.29
N GLY A 343 21.87 -29.02 42.19
CA GLY A 343 21.72 -30.30 42.90
C GLY A 343 21.39 -30.08 44.38
N VAL A 344 20.40 -30.84 44.88
CA VAL A 344 19.77 -30.75 46.20
C VAL A 344 20.49 -29.81 47.18
N THR A 345 20.21 -28.51 47.07
CA THR A 345 20.68 -27.53 48.06
C THR A 345 19.75 -27.60 49.27
N GLY A 346 19.92 -28.64 50.09
CA GLY A 346 19.06 -28.92 51.25
C GLY A 346 19.13 -30.36 51.74
N THR A 347 18.21 -30.73 52.63
CA THR A 347 18.10 -32.10 53.16
C THR A 347 17.48 -33.01 52.11
N LEU A 348 18.21 -34.06 51.70
CA LEU A 348 17.68 -35.12 50.85
C LEU A 348 16.69 -35.99 51.64
N VAL A 349 15.50 -36.22 51.10
CA VAL A 349 14.53 -37.14 51.71
C VAL A 349 15.10 -38.56 51.75
N ILE A 350 14.81 -39.29 52.83
CA ILE A 350 15.46 -40.57 53.15
C ILE A 350 15.30 -41.62 52.05
N ALA A 351 14.12 -41.65 51.42
CA ALA A 351 13.79 -42.52 50.29
C ALA A 351 14.78 -42.40 49.12
N GLN A 352 15.51 -41.28 49.03
CA GLN A 352 16.47 -40.97 47.97
C GLN A 352 17.92 -40.91 48.49
N GLY A 353 18.16 -41.14 49.79
CA GLY A 353 19.46 -40.98 50.45
C GLY A 353 20.48 -42.11 50.22
N GLY A 354 20.32 -42.93 49.18
CA GLY A 354 21.26 -44.02 48.84
C GLY A 354 21.25 -45.23 49.78
N THR A 355 20.47 -45.21 50.87
CA THR A 355 20.35 -46.31 51.83
C THR A 355 19.23 -47.29 51.49
N ASN A 356 18.47 -47.13 50.39
CA ASN A 356 17.27 -47.93 50.07
C ASN A 356 16.23 -48.00 51.20
N ALA A 357 16.10 -46.93 52.00
CA ALA A 357 15.20 -46.87 53.13
C ALA A 357 14.26 -45.68 53.03
N THR A 358 13.03 -45.79 53.54
CA THR A 358 12.05 -44.70 53.57
C THR A 358 11.86 -44.08 54.96
N THR A 359 12.58 -44.59 55.98
CA THR A 359 12.53 -44.11 57.37
C THR A 359 13.93 -43.90 57.94
N GLU A 360 14.08 -42.97 58.89
CA GLU A 360 15.38 -42.65 59.52
C GLU A 360 16.01 -43.86 60.19
N ALA A 361 15.20 -44.74 60.77
CA ALA A 361 15.68 -45.96 61.40
C ALA A 361 16.34 -46.89 60.38
N ALA A 362 15.62 -47.26 59.32
CA ALA A 362 16.13 -48.17 58.30
C ALA A 362 17.33 -47.59 57.51
N ALA A 363 17.41 -46.27 57.36
CA ALA A 363 18.55 -45.63 56.70
C ALA A 363 19.84 -45.76 57.52
N ARG A 364 19.76 -45.58 58.84
CA ARG A 364 20.90 -45.81 59.74
C ARG A 364 21.33 -47.27 59.73
N ASP A 365 20.36 -48.18 59.68
CA ASP A 365 20.61 -49.63 59.65
C ASP A 365 21.42 -50.03 58.42
N ASN A 366 21.06 -49.52 57.24
CA ASN A 366 21.70 -49.88 55.98
C ASN A 366 23.09 -49.26 55.78
N LEU A 367 23.44 -48.20 56.52
CA LEU A 367 24.78 -47.61 56.51
C LEU A 367 25.75 -48.32 57.47
N ALA A 368 25.23 -49.07 58.45
CA ALA A 368 26.06 -49.80 59.41
C ALA A 368 26.61 -51.10 58.80
N ALA A 369 27.85 -51.45 59.14
CA ALA A 369 28.42 -52.75 58.77
C ALA A 369 27.67 -53.88 59.50
N THR A 370 26.99 -54.74 58.75
CA THR A 370 26.42 -55.97 59.31
C THR A 370 27.55 -56.93 59.67
N SER A 371 27.67 -57.28 60.95
CA SER A 371 28.59 -58.33 61.38
C SER A 371 28.13 -59.68 60.83
N ALA A 372 29.08 -60.51 60.40
CA ALA A 372 28.82 -61.88 59.93
C ALA A 372 28.01 -62.70 60.95
N ALA A 373 27.23 -63.66 60.44
CA ALA A 373 26.23 -64.43 61.16
C ALA A 373 26.73 -65.00 62.51
N GLY A 374 25.96 -64.76 63.58
CA GLY A 374 26.17 -65.39 64.90
C GLY A 374 26.22 -64.43 66.11
N LEU A 375 26.24 -63.11 65.90
CA LEU A 375 26.24 -62.12 66.98
C LEU A 375 24.88 -61.41 67.07
N THR A 376 24.23 -61.44 68.24
CA THR A 376 23.00 -60.68 68.51
C THR A 376 23.36 -59.23 68.82
N VAL A 377 23.21 -58.33 67.86
CA VAL A 377 23.36 -56.88 68.08
C VAL A 377 21.98 -56.25 68.01
N SER A 378 21.56 -55.59 69.10
CA SER A 378 20.30 -54.84 69.18
C SER A 378 20.40 -53.59 68.31
N THR A 379 19.94 -53.71 67.07
CA THR A 379 19.93 -52.69 65.99
C THR A 379 21.29 -52.11 65.61
N PRO A 380 21.57 -51.90 64.31
CA PRO A 380 22.82 -51.32 63.86
C PRO A 380 22.87 -49.84 64.29
N THR A 381 23.53 -49.56 65.40
CA THR A 381 23.98 -48.21 65.69
C THR A 381 25.48 -48.21 65.49
N THR A 382 25.97 -47.26 64.69
CA THR A 382 27.38 -46.87 64.74
C THR A 382 27.77 -46.75 66.22
N ALA A 383 28.81 -47.47 66.67
CA ALA A 383 29.23 -47.46 68.07
C ALA A 383 29.24 -46.02 68.59
N ARG A 384 28.41 -45.75 69.59
CA ARG A 384 28.25 -44.40 70.11
C ARG A 384 29.34 -44.21 71.14
N VAL A 385 30.18 -43.19 70.93
CA VAL A 385 31.28 -42.87 71.84
C VAL A 385 30.98 -41.56 72.54
N ALA A 386 31.00 -41.57 73.86
CA ALA A 386 30.95 -40.39 74.70
C ALA A 386 32.22 -40.37 75.54
N SER A 387 32.85 -39.20 75.68
CA SER A 387 34.07 -39.06 76.46
C SER A 387 33.99 -37.84 77.36
N GLN A 388 34.50 -37.96 78.59
CA GLN A 388 34.66 -36.82 79.48
C GLN A 388 35.94 -36.97 80.29
N THR A 389 36.68 -35.87 80.42
CA THR A 389 37.81 -35.78 81.34
C THR A 389 37.29 -35.52 82.75
N VAL A 390 37.76 -36.30 83.73
CA VAL A 390 37.33 -36.29 85.13
C VAL A 390 38.51 -36.07 86.07
N GLY A 391 38.19 -35.59 87.28
CA GLY A 391 39.16 -35.20 88.30
C GLY A 391 39.04 -33.72 88.64
N ASP A 392 38.89 -33.42 89.93
CA ASP A 392 38.72 -32.07 90.48
C ASP A 392 39.54 -31.88 91.78
N ALA A 393 40.40 -32.84 92.10
CA ALA A 393 41.16 -32.95 93.35
C ALA A 393 40.32 -33.04 94.64
N SER A 394 39.00 -33.24 94.55
CA SER A 394 38.09 -33.24 95.70
C SER A 394 37.10 -34.41 95.70
N ALA A 395 36.36 -34.62 94.61
CA ALA A 395 35.41 -35.70 94.48
C ALA A 395 36.12 -37.02 94.13
N THR A 396 35.64 -38.10 94.73
CA THR A 396 36.03 -39.46 94.36
C THR A 396 35.04 -40.11 93.39
N SER A 397 33.94 -39.44 93.06
CA SER A 397 32.83 -39.97 92.26
C SER A 397 32.42 -38.98 91.19
N PHE A 398 32.38 -39.41 89.93
CA PHE A 398 32.04 -38.56 88.80
C PHE A 398 30.93 -39.21 87.98
N ALA A 399 29.81 -38.51 87.79
CA ALA A 399 28.68 -38.97 86.98
C ALA A 399 28.76 -38.40 85.55
N LEU A 400 28.83 -39.29 84.56
CA LEU A 400 28.95 -39.00 83.14
C LEU A 400 27.64 -39.33 82.42
N VAL A 401 27.01 -38.32 81.84
CA VAL A 401 25.79 -38.48 81.05
C VAL A 401 26.15 -38.78 79.60
N HIS A 402 25.88 -40.01 79.15
CA HIS A 402 26.12 -40.46 77.78
C HIS A 402 24.84 -40.48 76.91
N ASN A 403 23.64 -40.48 77.51
CA ASN A 403 22.36 -40.52 76.79
C ASN A 403 22.23 -41.68 75.80
N PHE A 404 22.84 -42.84 76.11
CA PHE A 404 22.77 -43.97 75.18
C PHE A 404 21.43 -44.70 75.19
N SER A 405 20.58 -44.40 76.16
CA SER A 405 19.31 -45.11 76.41
C SER A 405 19.51 -46.62 76.65
N THR A 406 20.71 -47.03 77.06
CA THR A 406 21.09 -48.40 77.42
C THR A 406 22.13 -48.38 78.55
N ARG A 407 22.04 -49.35 79.47
CA ARG A 407 23.10 -49.60 80.48
C ARG A 407 24.19 -50.54 79.96
N ALA A 408 23.99 -51.15 78.80
CA ALA A 408 24.95 -52.07 78.20
C ALA A 408 26.07 -51.28 77.49
N VAL A 409 26.93 -50.66 78.31
CA VAL A 409 28.03 -49.83 77.85
C VAL A 409 29.38 -50.37 78.33
N VAL A 410 30.39 -50.26 77.48
CA VAL A 410 31.80 -50.44 77.81
C VAL A 410 32.34 -49.11 78.29
N VAL A 411 33.07 -49.12 79.40
CA VAL A 411 33.65 -47.91 79.97
C VAL A 411 35.14 -48.18 80.16
N GLN A 412 35.96 -47.32 79.59
CA GLN A 412 37.40 -47.37 79.73
C GLN A 412 37.87 -46.04 80.31
N VAL A 413 38.71 -46.11 81.33
CA VAL A 413 39.35 -44.95 81.94
C VAL A 413 40.83 -45.01 81.60
N TYR A 414 41.41 -43.89 81.19
CA TYR A 414 42.85 -43.77 80.98
C TYR A 414 43.38 -42.46 81.55
N ASP A 415 44.64 -42.45 81.91
CA ASP A 415 45.35 -41.24 82.33
C ASP A 415 45.42 -40.24 81.18
N ALA A 416 45.03 -38.99 81.44
CA ALA A 416 44.89 -37.98 80.41
C ALA A 416 46.23 -37.52 79.81
N ALA A 417 47.35 -37.76 80.49
CA ALA A 417 48.68 -37.36 80.02
C ALA A 417 49.43 -38.52 79.35
N THR A 418 49.31 -39.73 79.91
CA THR A 418 50.08 -40.91 79.49
C THR A 418 49.28 -41.89 78.64
N TYR A 419 47.94 -41.82 78.68
CA TYR A 419 47.01 -42.74 78.01
C TYR A 419 47.07 -44.20 78.51
N ASP A 420 47.74 -44.43 79.65
CA ASP A 420 47.74 -45.73 80.30
C ASP A 420 46.33 -46.05 80.84
N THR A 421 45.91 -47.31 80.70
CA THR A 421 44.59 -47.75 81.19
C THR A 421 44.56 -47.78 82.71
N VAL A 422 43.55 -47.14 83.28
CA VAL A 422 43.34 -47.01 84.71
C VAL A 422 42.12 -47.82 85.12
N ILE A 423 42.25 -48.58 86.19
CA ILE A 423 41.14 -49.34 86.76
C ILE A 423 40.48 -48.46 87.82
N ALA A 424 39.26 -48.03 87.52
CA ALA A 424 38.36 -47.37 88.44
C ALA A 424 37.10 -48.22 88.64
N ASP A 425 36.36 -47.99 89.71
CA ASP A 425 35.05 -48.63 89.85
C ASP A 425 34.04 -47.92 88.94
N VAL A 426 33.21 -48.70 88.25
CA VAL A 426 32.30 -48.20 87.21
C VAL A 426 30.90 -48.70 87.46
N VAL A 427 30.03 -47.77 87.85
CA VAL A 427 28.61 -48.02 88.10
C VAL A 427 27.79 -47.54 86.90
N ARG A 428 26.99 -48.43 86.28
CA ARG A 428 26.03 -48.04 85.22
C ARG A 428 24.74 -47.50 85.83
N THR A 429 24.83 -46.28 86.36
CA THR A 429 23.83 -45.61 87.21
C THR A 429 22.44 -45.52 86.56
N SER A 430 22.36 -45.20 85.27
CA SER A 430 21.10 -45.18 84.52
C SER A 430 21.31 -45.57 83.05
N ALA A 431 20.24 -45.69 82.27
CA ALA A 431 20.34 -45.93 80.83
C ALA A 431 21.05 -44.78 80.06
N SER A 432 21.26 -43.64 80.71
CA SER A 432 21.89 -42.46 80.13
C SER A 432 23.09 -41.97 80.92
N THR A 433 23.49 -42.65 82.00
CA THR A 433 24.53 -42.16 82.92
C THR A 433 25.36 -43.30 83.49
N VAL A 434 26.68 -43.13 83.50
CA VAL A 434 27.65 -43.97 84.22
C VAL A 434 28.31 -43.12 85.29
N THR A 435 28.56 -43.70 86.46
CA THR A 435 29.40 -43.09 87.50
C THR A 435 30.73 -43.83 87.56
N VAL A 436 31.84 -43.07 87.63
CA VAL A 436 33.19 -43.61 87.83
C VAL A 436 33.68 -43.17 89.20
N ASP A 437 34.04 -44.15 90.01
CA ASP A 437 34.50 -43.98 91.39
C ASP A 437 35.99 -44.34 91.51
N PHE A 438 36.75 -43.46 92.17
CA PHE A 438 38.18 -43.61 92.41
C PHE A 438 38.46 -43.80 93.90
N SER A 439 39.47 -44.60 94.23
CA SER A 439 39.90 -44.83 95.63
C SER A 439 40.52 -43.59 96.29
N THR A 440 40.92 -42.60 95.49
CA THR A 440 41.43 -41.29 95.92
C THR A 440 40.98 -40.24 94.92
N ALA A 441 40.66 -39.03 95.39
CA ALA A 441 40.21 -37.95 94.51
C ALA A 441 41.27 -37.67 93.44
N PRO A 442 40.96 -37.86 92.13
CA PRO A 442 41.91 -37.61 91.07
C PRO A 442 42.32 -36.14 91.03
N ALA A 443 43.56 -35.85 90.66
CA ALA A 443 43.96 -34.48 90.37
C ALA A 443 43.10 -33.88 89.25
N SER A 444 43.05 -32.54 89.16
CA SER A 444 42.17 -31.87 88.19
C SER A 444 42.46 -32.34 86.76
N GLY A 445 41.45 -32.89 86.09
CA GLY A 445 41.55 -33.39 84.72
C GLY A 445 42.46 -34.61 84.51
N ALA A 446 42.76 -35.38 85.57
CA ALA A 446 43.75 -36.45 85.52
C ALA A 446 43.37 -37.63 84.62
N TYR A 447 42.07 -37.92 84.43
CA TYR A 447 41.63 -39.11 83.71
C TYR A 447 40.64 -38.76 82.61
N VAL A 448 40.65 -39.50 81.51
CA VAL A 448 39.59 -39.48 80.50
C VAL A 448 38.79 -40.77 80.61
N VAL A 449 37.49 -40.62 80.75
CA VAL A 449 36.55 -41.74 80.72
C VAL A 449 35.90 -41.77 79.34
N VAL A 450 36.01 -42.89 78.66
CA VAL A 450 35.35 -43.17 77.40
C VAL A 450 34.26 -44.21 77.63
N ILE A 451 33.06 -43.91 77.16
CA ILE A 451 31.88 -44.75 77.21
C ILE A 451 31.51 -45.12 75.78
N THR A 452 31.48 -46.41 75.48
CA THR A 452 31.09 -46.94 74.18
C THR A 452 29.85 -47.82 74.35
N GLY A 453 28.85 -47.66 73.50
CA GLY A 453 27.67 -48.52 73.50
C GLY A 453 26.73 -48.29 72.33
#